data_AF-A0A0R1TYT2-F1
#
_entry.id   AF-A0A0R1TYT2-F1
#
_cell.length_a   1.000
_cell.length_b   1.000
_cell.length_c   1.000
_cell.angle_alpha   90.00
_cell.angle_beta   90.00
_cell.angle_gamma   90.00
#
_symmetry.space_group_name_H-M   'P 1'
#
loop_
_entity.id
_entity.type
_entity.pdbx_description
1 polymer ?
#
loop_
_entity_poly.entity_id
_entity_poly.type
_entity_poly.pdbx_seq_one_letter_code
_entity_poly.pdbx_strand_id
1 'polypeptide(L)'
;MAIEKTNRINALFEFYEPLLTEKQMTYIALYYRDDFSLGEIAENYDVSRQAVYDNIRRTEKILEEYEKKLHLYQNFLQQSEKTDEILEYVQMTYPDDQKLLDMISSLENLEEI
;
A
#
# COMPACT_ATOMS: atom_id res chain seq x y z
N MET A 1 10.18 -10.73 -8.29
CA MET A 1 9.64 -10.28 -9.59
C MET A 1 8.11 -10.25 -9.70
N ALA A 2 7.35 -11.35 -9.54
CA ALA A 2 5.87 -11.29 -9.56
C ALA A 2 5.24 -10.91 -8.21
N ILE A 3 5.77 -11.48 -7.11
CA ILE A 3 5.33 -11.20 -5.73
C ILE A 3 5.66 -9.75 -5.35
N GLU A 4 6.87 -9.26 -5.64
CA GLU A 4 7.26 -7.87 -5.37
C GLU A 4 6.37 -6.84 -6.08
N LYS A 5 5.97 -7.11 -7.33
CA LYS A 5 5.04 -6.24 -8.06
C LYS A 5 3.67 -6.22 -7.38
N THR A 6 3.20 -7.39 -6.94
CA THR A 6 1.90 -7.53 -6.25
C THR A 6 1.90 -6.76 -4.94
N ASN A 7 2.93 -6.96 -4.10
CA ASN A 7 3.07 -6.25 -2.84
C ASN A 7 3.17 -4.73 -3.04
N ARG A 8 3.91 -4.29 -4.06
CA ARG A 8 4.01 -2.86 -4.38
C ARG A 8 2.66 -2.28 -4.77
N ILE A 9 1.91 -2.93 -5.67
CA ILE A 9 0.60 -2.43 -6.08
C ILE A 9 -0.38 -2.42 -4.91
N ASN A 10 -0.34 -3.42 -4.03
CA ASN A 10 -1.15 -3.44 -2.81
C ASN A 10 -0.85 -2.24 -1.90
N ALA A 11 0.44 -1.99 -1.62
CA ALA A 11 0.84 -0.85 -0.82
C ALA A 11 0.40 0.47 -1.48
N LEU A 12 0.70 0.67 -2.77
CA LEU A 12 0.26 1.88 -3.48
C LEU A 12 -1.26 2.04 -3.48
N PHE A 13 -2.01 0.94 -3.57
CA PHE A 13 -3.45 0.98 -3.53
C PHE A 13 -3.96 1.48 -2.16
N GLU A 14 -3.37 1.05 -1.04
CA GLU A 14 -3.72 1.56 0.30
C GLU A 14 -3.55 3.09 0.40
N PHE A 15 -2.46 3.65 -0.15
CA PHE A 15 -2.23 5.10 -0.12
C PHE A 15 -3.10 5.91 -1.09
N TYR A 16 -3.54 5.31 -2.19
CA TYR A 16 -4.14 6.05 -3.32
C TYR A 16 -5.55 5.60 -3.69
N GLU A 17 -6.12 4.63 -2.98
CA GLU A 17 -7.50 4.14 -3.18
C GLU A 17 -8.53 5.29 -3.28
N PRO A 18 -8.52 6.32 -2.41
CA PRO A 18 -9.49 7.41 -2.47
C PRO A 18 -9.39 8.29 -3.73
N LEU A 19 -8.29 8.21 -4.49
CA LEU A 19 -8.09 8.98 -5.72
C LEU A 19 -8.59 8.26 -6.97
N LEU A 20 -8.94 6.97 -6.85
CA LEU A 20 -9.41 6.16 -7.96
C LEU A 20 -10.90 6.39 -8.22
N THR A 21 -11.32 6.16 -9.46
CA THR A 21 -12.75 6.04 -9.76
C THR A 21 -13.30 4.72 -9.20
N GLU A 22 -14.60 4.69 -8.89
CA GLU A 22 -15.27 3.50 -8.34
C GLU A 22 -14.95 2.22 -9.11
N LYS A 23 -15.06 2.23 -10.45
CA LYS A 23 -14.74 1.04 -11.28
C LYS A 23 -13.27 0.59 -11.17
N GLN A 24 -12.33 1.54 -11.09
CA GLN A 24 -10.91 1.21 -10.96
C GLN A 24 -10.62 0.58 -9.60
N MET A 25 -11.17 1.18 -8.53
CA MET A 25 -11.09 0.71 -7.16
C MET A 25 -11.70 -0.70 -7.03
N THR A 26 -12.92 -0.91 -7.53
CA THR A 26 -13.60 -2.19 -7.42
C THR A 26 -12.83 -3.31 -8.11
N TYR A 27 -12.36 -3.11 -9.35
CA TYR A 27 -11.70 -4.19 -10.09
C TYR A 27 -10.31 -4.50 -9.52
N ILE A 28 -9.56 -3.48 -9.08
CA ILE A 28 -8.26 -3.70 -8.48
C ILE A 28 -8.38 -4.36 -7.10
N ALA A 29 -9.37 -3.97 -6.27
CA ALA A 29 -9.64 -4.59 -4.98
C ALA A 29 -10.02 -6.08 -5.13
N LEU A 30 -10.96 -6.40 -6.02
CA LEU A 30 -11.37 -7.78 -6.25
C LEU A 30 -10.19 -8.65 -6.68
N TYR A 31 -9.30 -8.13 -7.52
CA TYR A 31 -8.15 -8.89 -8.02
C TYR A 31 -7.02 -9.03 -7.00
N TYR A 32 -6.71 -7.98 -6.23
CA TYR A 32 -5.52 -7.92 -5.36
C TYR A 32 -5.79 -8.19 -3.88
N ARG A 33 -7.01 -7.92 -3.39
CA ARG A 33 -7.43 -8.15 -2.00
C ARG A 33 -8.29 -9.41 -1.86
N ASP A 34 -9.21 -9.62 -2.81
CA ASP A 34 -10.18 -10.72 -2.72
C ASP A 34 -9.81 -11.96 -3.56
N ASP A 35 -8.63 -11.95 -4.22
CA ASP A 35 -8.10 -13.03 -5.06
C ASP A 35 -9.02 -13.51 -6.20
N PHE A 36 -9.92 -12.65 -6.70
CA PHE A 36 -10.75 -12.97 -7.86
C PHE A 36 -9.91 -13.04 -9.13
N SER A 37 -10.17 -14.04 -9.95
CA SER A 37 -9.63 -14.10 -11.31
C SER A 37 -10.30 -13.07 -12.23
N LEU A 38 -9.60 -12.69 -13.30
CA LEU A 38 -10.15 -11.81 -14.35
C LEU A 38 -11.44 -12.35 -14.98
N GLY A 39 -11.64 -13.67 -14.97
CA GLY A 39 -12.85 -14.32 -15.49
C GLY A 39 -14.03 -14.13 -14.55
N GLU A 40 -13.83 -14.34 -13.25
CA GLU A 40 -14.87 -14.15 -12.23
C GLU A 40 -15.31 -12.69 -12.15
N ILE A 41 -14.38 -11.73 -12.24
CA ILE A 41 -14.72 -10.30 -12.31
C ILE A 41 -15.50 -10.00 -13.61
N ALA A 42 -15.10 -10.59 -14.73
CA ALA A 42 -15.77 -10.37 -16.01
C ALA A 42 -17.22 -10.87 -15.98
N GLU A 43 -17.46 -12.05 -15.41
CA GLU A 43 -18.78 -12.64 -15.25
C GLU A 43 -19.67 -11.82 -14.28
N ASN A 44 -19.14 -11.43 -13.12
CA ASN A 44 -19.88 -10.67 -12.11
C ASN A 44 -20.36 -9.29 -12.60
N TYR A 45 -19.63 -8.68 -13.52
CA TYR A 45 -19.91 -7.33 -14.02
C TYR A 45 -20.44 -7.32 -15.47
N ASP A 46 -20.70 -8.49 -16.06
CA ASP A 46 -21.15 -8.66 -17.45
C ASP A 46 -20.28 -7.88 -18.46
N VAL A 47 -18.96 -8.05 -18.33
CA VAL A 47 -17.95 -7.43 -19.20
C VAL A 47 -17.02 -8.48 -19.79
N SER A 48 -16.23 -8.11 -20.79
CA SER A 48 -15.21 -9.02 -21.30
C SER A 48 -14.01 -9.14 -20.35
N ARG A 49 -13.40 -10.32 -20.30
CA ARG A 49 -12.13 -10.55 -19.58
C ARG A 49 -11.04 -9.55 -19.99
N GLN A 50 -11.02 -9.16 -21.27
CA GLN A 50 -10.08 -8.16 -21.78
C GLN A 50 -10.34 -6.77 -21.19
N ALA A 51 -11.61 -6.37 -21.03
CA ALA A 51 -11.96 -5.10 -20.42
C ALA A 51 -11.52 -5.01 -18.96
N VAL A 52 -11.65 -6.11 -18.20
CA VAL A 52 -11.15 -6.19 -16.82
C VAL A 52 -9.63 -6.07 -16.79
N TYR A 53 -8.92 -6.85 -17.64
CA TYR A 53 -7.47 -6.80 -17.73
C TYR A 53 -6.94 -5.40 -18.06
N ASP A 54 -7.53 -4.74 -19.05
CA ASP A 54 -7.12 -3.40 -19.48
C ASP A 54 -7.40 -2.35 -18.40
N ASN A 55 -8.49 -2.50 -17.64
CA ASN A 55 -8.80 -1.64 -16.51
C ASN A 55 -7.73 -1.78 -15.41
N ILE A 56 -7.48 -3.01 -14.92
CA ILE A 56 -6.48 -3.27 -13.87
C ILE A 56 -5.11 -2.74 -14.29
N ARG A 57 -4.66 -3.06 -15.50
CA ARG A 57 -3.36 -2.59 -16.00
C ARG A 57 -3.27 -1.07 -16.14
N ARG A 58 -4.38 -0.40 -16.42
CA ARG A 58 -4.43 1.08 -16.44
C ARG A 58 -4.38 1.64 -15.02
N THR A 59 -5.09 1.03 -14.09
CA THR A 59 -5.09 1.43 -12.67
C THR A 59 -3.71 1.25 -12.05
N GLU A 60 -3.01 0.15 -12.31
CA GLU A 60 -1.60 -0.04 -11.89
C GLU A 60 -0.72 1.15 -12.31
N LYS A 61 -0.85 1.60 -13.57
CA LYS A 61 -0.08 2.76 -14.07
C LYS A 61 -0.46 4.06 -13.39
N ILE A 62 -1.75 4.25 -13.07
CA ILE A 62 -2.24 5.44 -12.38
C ILE A 62 -1.67 5.50 -10.96
N LEU A 63 -1.66 4.38 -10.24
CA LEU A 63 -1.07 4.27 -8.91
C LEU A 63 0.43 4.63 -8.92
N GLU A 64 1.19 4.09 -9.88
CA GLU A 64 2.61 4.43 -10.03
C GLU A 64 2.84 5.91 -10.39
N GLU A 65 1.96 6.50 -11.20
CA GLU A 65 2.02 7.93 -11.52
C GLU A 65 1.67 8.82 -10.33
N TYR A 66 0.76 8.39 -9.46
CA TYR A 66 0.51 9.07 -8.19
C TYR A 66 1.72 8.99 -7.27
N GLU A 67 2.32 7.80 -7.11
CA GLU A 67 3.53 7.62 -6.30
C GLU A 67 4.67 8.50 -6.80
N LYS A 68 4.89 8.55 -8.12
CA LYS A 68 5.93 9.39 -8.72
C LYS A 68 5.75 10.90 -8.45
N LYS A 69 4.53 11.34 -8.14
CA LYS A 69 4.21 12.76 -7.92
C LYS A 69 4.06 13.11 -6.45
N LEU A 70 3.54 12.19 -5.65
CA LEU A 70 3.15 12.41 -4.27
C LEU A 70 4.11 11.76 -3.26
N HIS A 71 4.80 10.69 -3.66
CA HIS A 71 5.80 9.99 -2.85
C HIS A 71 5.28 9.53 -1.49
N LEU A 72 3.99 9.19 -1.37
CA LEU A 72 3.42 8.90 -0.05
C LEU A 72 3.98 7.59 0.50
N TYR A 73 4.02 6.55 -0.34
CA TYR A 73 4.56 5.28 0.07
C TYR A 73 6.08 5.36 0.31
N GLN A 74 6.82 6.03 -0.57
CA GLN A 74 8.25 6.23 -0.36
C GLN A 74 8.56 7.01 0.92
N ASN A 75 7.82 8.08 1.22
CA ASN A 75 8.03 8.86 2.44
C ASN A 75 7.69 8.03 3.68
N PHE A 76 6.63 7.22 3.63
CA PHE A 76 6.29 6.28 4.69
C PHE A 76 7.44 5.30 4.96
N LEU A 77 7.99 4.66 3.92
CA LEU A 77 9.12 3.73 4.08
C LEU A 77 10.35 4.42 4.70
N GLN A 78 10.66 5.64 4.26
CA GLN A 78 11.78 6.41 4.82
C GLN A 78 11.55 6.82 6.26
N GLN A 79 10.30 7.02 6.66
CA GLN A 79 9.96 7.39 8.02
C GLN A 79 10.02 6.18 8.95
N SER A 80 9.45 5.05 8.52
CA SER A 80 9.56 3.76 9.22
C SER A 80 11.02 3.35 9.42
N GLU A 81 11.88 3.44 8.40
CA GLU A 81 13.31 3.11 8.53
C GLU A 81 14.01 3.98 9.59
N LYS A 82 13.71 5.29 9.64
CA LYS A 82 14.28 6.18 10.66
C LYS A 82 13.76 5.88 12.05
N THR A 83 12.48 5.52 12.18
CA THR A 83 11.89 5.16 13.46
C THR A 83 12.53 3.88 13.99
N ASP A 84 12.74 2.88 13.13
CA ASP A 84 13.45 1.65 13.47
C ASP A 84 14.89 1.93 13.95
N GLU A 85 15.64 2.80 13.24
CA GLU A 85 17.00 3.22 13.64
C GLU A 85 17.00 3.89 15.02
N ILE A 86 16.04 4.78 15.28
CA ILE A 86 15.91 5.47 16.57
C ILE A 86 15.58 4.46 17.68
N LEU A 87 14.66 3.53 17.42
CA LEU A 87 14.26 2.52 18.38
C LEU A 87 15.43 1.61 18.75
N GLU A 88 16.20 1.14 17.76
CA GLU A 88 17.40 0.35 17.99
C GLU A 88 18.43 1.11 18.84
N TYR A 89 18.70 2.37 18.48
CA TYR A 89 19.64 3.20 19.24
C TYR A 89 19.21 3.41 20.70
N VAL A 90 17.92 3.66 20.93
CA VAL A 90 17.37 3.88 22.27
C VAL A 90 17.39 2.60 23.10
N GLN A 91 17.03 1.46 22.52
CA GLN A 91 17.11 0.17 23.22
C GLN A 91 18.55 -0.17 23.61
N MET A 92 19.54 0.19 22.78
CA MET A 92 20.96 -0.03 23.10
C MET A 92 21.51 0.94 24.16
N THR A 93 21.08 2.21 24.14
CA THR A 93 21.72 3.28 24.94
C THR A 93 20.95 3.60 26.22
N TYR A 94 19.63 3.47 26.19
CA TYR A 94 18.71 3.83 27.29
C TYR A 94 17.67 2.72 27.55
N PRO A 95 18.10 1.46 27.79
CA PRO A 95 17.18 0.31 27.92
C PRO A 95 16.19 0.43 29.09
N ASP A 96 16.54 1.18 30.14
CA ASP A 96 15.70 1.33 31.34
C ASP A 96 14.78 2.57 31.28
N ASP A 97 14.87 3.40 30.23
CA ASP A 97 14.00 4.57 30.06
C ASP A 97 12.70 4.17 29.36
N GLN A 98 11.83 3.53 30.13
CA GLN A 98 10.53 3.03 29.65
C GLN A 98 9.67 4.16 29.05
N LYS A 99 9.79 5.39 29.58
CA LYS A 99 9.00 6.53 29.09
C LYS A 99 9.44 6.91 27.67
N LEU A 100 10.74 6.89 27.39
CA LEU A 100 11.26 7.18 26.05
C LEU A 100 10.84 6.09 25.05
N LEU A 101 10.90 4.83 25.45
CA LEU A 101 10.42 3.71 24.64
C LEU A 101 8.92 3.85 24.31
N ASP A 102 8.09 4.14 25.32
CA ASP A 102 6.65 4.33 25.14
C ASP A 102 6.34 5.53 24.21
N MET A 103 7.11 6.61 24.30
CA MET A 103 6.98 7.78 23.41
C MET A 103 7.30 7.42 21.95
N ILE A 104 8.35 6.63 21.70
CA ILE A 104 8.73 6.21 20.35
C ILE A 104 7.69 5.23 19.78
N SER A 105 7.27 4.23 20.55
CA SER A 105 6.21 3.30 20.13
C SER A 105 4.88 4.02 19.85
N SER A 106 4.59 5.13 20.53
CA SER A 106 3.39 5.93 20.22
C SER A 106 3.47 6.65 18.87
N LEU A 107 4.68 6.91 18.34
CA LEU A 107 4.87 7.51 17.02
C LEU A 107 4.62 6.51 15.89
N GLU A 108 5.03 5.24 16.07
CA GLU A 108 4.76 4.17 15.10
C GLU A 108 3.25 3.95 14.87
N ASN A 109 2.45 4.01 15.94
CA ASN A 109 1.00 3.79 15.86
C ASN A 109 0.24 4.90 15.10
N LEU A 110 0.86 6.07 14.85
CA LEU A 110 0.24 7.14 14.06
C LEU A 110 0.36 6.91 12.55
N GLU A 111 1.18 5.95 12.12
CA GLU A 111 1.49 5.70 10.71
C GLU A 111 0.58 4.62 10.06
N GLU A 112 -0.28 3.94 10.83
CA GLU A 112 -1.23 2.90 10.36
C GLU A 112 -2.64 3.41 9.97
N ILE A 113 -2.83 4.71 9.66
CA ILE A 113 -4.16 5.28 9.31
C ILE A 113 -4.43 5.29 7.80
#